data_AF-A0A963JAH7-F1
#
_entry.id   AF-A0A963JAH7-F1
#
_cell.length_a   1.000
_cell.length_b   1.000
_cell.length_c   1.000
_cell.angle_alpha   90.00
_cell.angle_beta   90.00
_cell.angle_gamma   90.00
#
_symmetry.space_group_name_H-M   'P 1'
#
loop_
_entity.id
_entity.type
_entity.pdbx_description
1 polymer ?
#
loop_
_entity_poly.entity_id
_entity_poly.type
_entity_poly.pdbx_seq_one_letter_code
_entity_poly.pdbx_strand_id
1 'polypeptide(L)'
;RVYGCDDCQLICPWNKYAQASPLADFDARAGLSGEQLVDLFAWDEATFLRTTEGGPIRRIGHERWLRNVAVALGNALAKTHDARLRAALSARAAHESALVREHVQWALENENIE
;
A
#
# COMPACT_ATOMS: atom_id res chain seq x y z
N ARG A 1 -4.13 -2.29 4.75
CA ARG A 1 -3.02 -3.21 4.39
C ARG A 1 -2.77 -3.05 2.89
N VAL A 2 -1.51 -2.92 2.46
CA VAL A 2 -1.14 -2.65 1.04
C VAL A 2 -0.46 -3.87 0.40
N TYR A 3 0.17 -4.73 1.19
CA TYR A 3 0.86 -5.92 0.71
C TYR A 3 0.73 -7.06 1.73
N GLY A 4 0.43 -8.27 1.24
CA GLY A 4 0.22 -9.44 2.09
C GLY A 4 -1.09 -9.41 2.89
N CYS A 5 -1.36 -10.52 3.57
CA CYS A 5 -2.46 -10.67 4.52
C CYS A 5 -2.08 -11.72 5.56
N ASP A 6 -2.12 -11.34 6.83
CA ASP A 6 -1.79 -12.23 7.95
C ASP A 6 -3.03 -12.60 8.77
N ASP A 7 -4.25 -12.31 8.28
CA ASP A 7 -5.48 -12.54 9.05
C ASP A 7 -5.65 -14.03 9.43
N CYS A 8 -5.22 -14.96 8.56
CA CYS A 8 -5.20 -16.39 8.88
C CYS A 8 -4.18 -16.77 9.96
N GLN A 9 -3.06 -16.05 10.04
CA GLN A 9 -2.06 -16.25 11.10
C GLN A 9 -2.52 -15.62 12.42
N LEU A 10 -3.17 -14.45 12.37
CA LEU A 10 -3.68 -13.74 13.55
C LEU A 10 -4.79 -14.49 14.26
N ILE A 11 -5.66 -15.19 13.52
CA ILE A 11 -6.75 -15.99 14.10
C ILE A 11 -6.29 -17.40 14.54
N CYS A 12 -5.09 -17.82 14.14
CA CYS A 12 -4.61 -19.17 14.41
C CYS A 12 -4.35 -19.39 15.91
N PRO A 13 -4.99 -20.39 16.56
CA PRO A 13 -4.84 -20.64 17.99
C PRO A 13 -3.42 -21.08 18.39
N TRP A 14 -2.63 -21.54 17.41
CA TRP A 14 -1.24 -21.94 17.61
C TRP A 14 -0.24 -20.79 17.47
N ASN A 15 -0.58 -19.74 16.71
CA ASN A 15 0.37 -18.67 16.42
C ASN A 15 0.67 -17.80 17.66
N LYS A 16 -0.19 -17.83 18.69
CA LYS A 16 0.07 -17.19 19.99
C LYS A 16 1.31 -17.73 20.72
N TYR A 17 1.79 -18.92 20.34
CA TYR A 17 3.01 -19.53 20.87
C TYR A 17 4.25 -19.21 20.03
N ALA A 18 4.08 -18.62 18.84
CA ALA A 18 5.19 -18.27 17.96
C ALA A 18 6.09 -17.21 18.61
N GLN A 19 7.38 -17.31 18.33
CA GLN A 19 8.40 -16.36 18.79
C GLN A 19 8.98 -15.63 17.58
N ALA A 20 9.35 -14.37 17.76
CA ALA A 20 10.08 -13.63 16.74
C ALA A 20 11.41 -14.35 16.42
N SER A 21 11.77 -14.38 15.14
CA SER A 21 13.05 -14.96 14.73
C SER A 21 14.21 -14.10 15.26
N PRO A 22 15.32 -14.71 15.71
CA PRO A 22 16.50 -13.95 16.14
C PRO A 22 17.35 -13.43 14.97
N LEU A 23 17.01 -13.80 13.73
CA LEU A 23 17.74 -13.36 12.54
C LEU A 23 17.30 -11.95 12.14
N ALA A 24 18.23 -11.00 12.17
CA ALA A 24 17.99 -9.59 11.82
C ALA A 24 17.42 -9.39 10.39
N ASP A 25 17.68 -10.33 9.48
CA ASP A 25 17.14 -10.30 8.11
C ASP A 25 15.59 -10.35 8.06
N PHE A 26 14.94 -10.80 9.13
CA PHE A 26 13.48 -10.82 9.25
C PHE A 26 12.89 -9.58 9.95
N ASP A 27 13.72 -8.64 10.38
CA ASP A 27 13.23 -7.38 10.95
C ASP A 27 12.51 -6.54 9.89
N ALA A 28 11.50 -5.79 10.34
CA ALA A 28 10.81 -4.86 9.47
C ALA A 28 11.78 -3.80 8.95
N ARG A 29 11.85 -3.65 7.63
CA ARG A 29 12.75 -2.67 7.01
C ARG A 29 12.26 -1.25 7.23
N ALA A 30 13.19 -0.35 7.52
CA ALA A 30 12.92 1.07 7.63
C ALA A 30 12.26 1.63 6.35
N GLY A 31 11.31 2.55 6.51
CA GLY A 31 10.58 3.16 5.39
C GLY A 31 9.46 2.30 4.79
N LEU A 32 9.15 1.13 5.35
CA LEU A 32 7.98 0.32 4.99
C LEU A 32 6.98 0.16 6.15
N SER A 33 7.37 0.56 7.36
CA SER A 33 6.52 0.55 8.55
C SER A 33 6.33 1.98 9.05
N GLY A 34 5.08 2.36 9.34
CA GLY A 34 4.73 3.67 9.89
C GLY A 34 4.62 4.82 8.88
N GLU A 35 4.96 4.60 7.61
CA GLU A 35 4.84 5.61 6.54
C GLU A 35 3.36 5.92 6.21
N GLN A 36 3.09 7.17 5.84
CA GLN A 36 1.75 7.57 5.41
C GLN A 36 1.46 7.05 4.01
N LEU A 37 0.20 6.67 3.76
CA LEU A 37 -0.22 6.17 2.44
C LEU A 37 0.06 7.16 1.30
N VAL A 38 -0.04 8.46 1.58
CA VAL A 38 0.23 9.51 0.59
C VAL A 38 1.70 9.54 0.17
N ASP A 39 2.62 9.30 1.10
CA ASP A 39 4.06 9.28 0.83
C ASP A 39 4.44 8.02 0.03
N LEU A 40 3.87 6.87 0.40
CA LEU A 40 4.01 5.61 -0.34
C LEU A 40 3.46 5.70 -1.77
N PHE A 41 2.40 6.49 -1.98
CA PHE A 41 1.81 6.72 -3.30
C PHE A 41 2.60 7.73 -4.13
N ALA A 42 3.41 8.58 -3.50
CA ALA A 42 4.26 9.55 -4.19
C ALA A 42 5.56 8.95 -4.74
N TRP A 43 5.89 7.70 -4.37
CA TRP A 43 7.09 7.03 -4.87
C TRP A 43 7.10 6.96 -6.40
N ASP A 44 8.24 7.30 -7.00
CA ASP A 44 8.54 6.93 -8.37
C ASP A 44 9.07 5.49 -8.43
N GLU A 45 9.20 4.96 -9.64
CA GLU A 45 9.67 3.59 -9.82
C GLU A 45 11.09 3.40 -9.27
N ALA A 46 11.97 4.39 -9.44
CA ALA A 46 13.33 4.34 -8.91
C ALA A 46 13.36 4.23 -7.38
N THR A 47 12.52 5.00 -6.69
CA THR A 47 12.37 4.93 -5.23
C THR A 47 11.77 3.61 -4.80
N PHE A 48 10.72 3.14 -5.47
CA PHE A 48 10.16 1.80 -5.20
C PHE A 48 11.22 0.70 -5.33
N LEU A 49 11.98 0.68 -6.42
CA LEU A 49 13.00 -0.35 -6.67
C LEU A 49 14.12 -0.33 -5.63
N ARG A 50 14.59 0.87 -5.25
CA ARG A 50 15.63 1.06 -4.24
C ARG A 50 15.14 0.64 -2.85
N THR A 51 13.98 1.12 -2.42
CA THR A 51 13.45 0.87 -1.07
C THR A 51 13.02 -0.60 -0.88
N THR A 52 12.57 -1.27 -1.94
CA THR A 52 12.11 -2.67 -1.87
C THR A 52 13.20 -3.68 -2.24
N GLU A 53 14.43 -3.24 -2.49
CA GLU A 53 15.55 -4.09 -2.89
C GLU A 53 15.80 -5.24 -1.91
N GLY A 54 15.93 -6.47 -2.42
CA GLY A 54 16.11 -7.66 -1.60
C GLY A 54 14.85 -8.10 -0.84
N GLY A 55 13.70 -7.46 -1.03
CA GLY A 55 12.43 -7.77 -0.38
C GLY A 55 11.42 -8.43 -1.33
N PRO A 56 10.44 -9.19 -0.82
CA PRO A 56 9.43 -9.84 -1.65
C PRO A 56 8.49 -8.84 -2.35
N ILE A 57 8.29 -7.65 -1.75
CA ILE A 57 7.45 -6.58 -2.33
C ILE A 57 7.94 -6.18 -3.72
N ARG A 58 9.26 -6.19 -3.98
CA ARG A 58 9.81 -5.83 -5.29
C ARG A 58 9.24 -6.67 -6.45
N ARG A 59 8.81 -7.91 -6.18
CA ARG A 59 8.31 -8.86 -7.19
C ARG A 59 7.00 -8.43 -7.85
N ILE A 60 6.18 -7.61 -7.18
CA ILE A 60 4.91 -7.15 -7.77
C ILE A 60 5.09 -6.01 -8.77
N GLY A 61 6.24 -5.33 -8.73
CA GLY A 61 6.50 -4.15 -9.56
C GLY A 61 5.75 -2.90 -9.10
N HIS A 62 6.21 -1.74 -9.58
CA HIS A 62 5.72 -0.43 -9.16
C HIS A 62 4.25 -0.19 -9.55
N GLU A 63 3.82 -0.66 -10.73
CA GLU A 63 2.44 -0.51 -11.18
C GLU A 63 1.43 -1.17 -10.21
N ARG A 64 1.70 -2.40 -9.78
CA ARG A 64 0.82 -3.11 -8.83
C ARG A 64 0.92 -2.54 -7.42
N TRP A 65 2.08 -2.01 -7.05
CA TRP A 65 2.24 -1.25 -5.81
C TRP A 65 1.31 -0.04 -5.79
N LEU A 66 1.36 0.81 -6.82
CA LEU A 66 0.48 1.97 -6.95
C LEU A 66 -0.99 1.57 -6.92
N ARG A 67 -1.36 0.51 -7.64
CA ARG A 67 -2.73 -0.02 -7.61
C ARG A 67 -3.17 -0.40 -6.19
N ASN A 68 -2.33 -1.11 -5.43
CA ASN A 68 -2.68 -1.49 -4.06
C ASN A 68 -2.78 -0.28 -3.12
N VAL A 69 -1.86 0.68 -3.26
CA VAL A 69 -1.90 1.91 -2.46
C VAL A 69 -3.12 2.77 -2.82
N ALA A 70 -3.52 2.85 -4.09
CA ALA A 70 -4.73 3.56 -4.52
C ALA A 70 -5.99 2.97 -3.88
N VAL A 71 -6.11 1.64 -3.81
CA VAL A 71 -7.22 0.98 -3.10
C VAL A 71 -7.21 1.32 -1.62
N ALA A 72 -6.04 1.30 -0.97
CA ALA A 72 -5.92 1.67 0.43
C ALA A 72 -6.28 3.14 0.70
N LEU A 73 -5.87 4.05 -0.19
CA LEU A 73 -6.23 5.47 -0.15
C LEU A 73 -7.73 5.66 -0.34
N GLY A 74 -8.37 4.98 -1.31
CA GLY A 74 -9.81 5.05 -1.53
C GLY A 74 -10.62 4.56 -0.32
N ASN A 75 -10.22 3.42 0.27
CA ASN A 75 -10.85 2.91 1.49
C ASN A 75 -10.70 3.86 2.69
N ALA A 76 -9.59 4.59 2.78
CA ALA A 76 -9.38 5.60 3.81
C ALA A 76 -10.20 6.86 3.52
N LEU A 77 -10.19 7.35 2.27
CA LEU A 77 -10.94 8.52 1.82
C LEU A 77 -12.43 8.36 2.06
N ALA A 78 -13.02 7.21 1.71
CA ALA A 78 -14.44 6.94 1.94
C ALA A 78 -14.85 7.01 3.43
N LYS A 79 -13.90 6.82 4.36
CA LYS A 79 -14.17 6.87 5.80
C LYS A 79 -13.89 8.23 6.42
N THR A 80 -12.89 8.95 5.91
CA THR A 80 -12.36 10.16 6.56
C THR A 80 -12.68 11.44 5.81
N HIS A 81 -13.01 11.37 4.51
CA HIS A 81 -13.15 12.50 3.60
C HIS A 81 -11.95 13.46 3.60
N ASP A 82 -10.74 12.96 3.94
CA ASP A 82 -9.53 13.77 4.04
C ASP A 82 -9.08 14.27 2.66
N ALA A 83 -9.07 15.60 2.49
CA ALA A 83 -8.67 16.26 1.26
C ALA A 83 -7.25 15.92 0.79
N ARG A 84 -6.33 15.56 1.69
CA ARG A 84 -4.97 15.13 1.33
C ARG A 84 -4.97 13.80 0.58
N LEU A 85 -5.84 12.87 0.97
CA LEU A 85 -5.97 11.58 0.28
C LEU A 85 -6.55 11.78 -1.12
N ARG A 86 -7.56 12.65 -1.24
CA ARG A 86 -8.13 13.04 -2.54
C ARG A 86 -7.07 13.69 -3.43
N ALA A 87 -6.29 14.63 -2.91
CA ALA A 87 -5.24 15.30 -3.66
C ALA A 87 -4.16 14.31 -4.14
N ALA A 88 -3.75 13.37 -3.29
CA ALA A 88 -2.78 12.33 -3.66
C ALA A 88 -3.31 11.43 -4.80
N LEU A 89 -4.57 11.00 -4.71
CA LEU A 89 -5.23 10.22 -5.78
C LEU A 89 -5.30 11.02 -7.10
N SER A 90 -5.78 12.27 -7.04
CA SER A 90 -5.90 13.15 -8.21
C SER A 90 -4.57 13.39 -8.92
N ALA A 91 -3.46 13.43 -8.19
CA ALA A 91 -2.12 13.59 -8.78
C ALA A 91 -1.73 12.47 -9.75
N ARG A 92 -2.40 11.31 -9.70
CA ARG A 92 -2.18 10.17 -10.61
C ARG A 92 -3.38 9.82 -11.49
N ALA A 93 -4.40 10.68 -11.58
CA ALA A 93 -5.58 10.41 -12.40
C ALA A 93 -5.27 10.21 -13.90
N ALA A 94 -4.21 10.85 -14.40
CA ALA A 94 -3.73 10.74 -15.79
C ALA A 94 -2.51 9.82 -15.96
N HIS A 95 -2.23 8.93 -15.00
CA HIS A 95 -1.09 8.01 -15.07
C HIS A 95 -1.09 7.18 -16.37
N GLU A 96 0.06 6.81 -16.92
CA GLU A 96 0.16 6.09 -18.20
C GLU A 96 -0.46 4.67 -18.17
N SER A 97 -0.34 3.99 -17.03
CA SER A 97 -0.96 2.68 -16.80
C SER A 97 -2.49 2.79 -16.67
N ALA A 98 -3.21 2.04 -17.50
CA ALA A 98 -4.67 1.90 -17.41
C ALA A 98 -5.10 1.31 -16.05
N LEU A 99 -4.35 0.34 -15.52
CA LEU A 99 -4.64 -0.28 -14.24
C LEU A 99 -4.61 0.74 -13.09
N VAL A 100 -3.59 1.60 -13.08
CA VAL A 100 -3.47 2.65 -12.06
C VAL A 100 -4.60 3.66 -12.20
N ARG A 101 -4.91 4.13 -13.42
CA ARG A 101 -6.00 5.09 -13.64
C ARG A 101 -7.35 4.55 -13.18
N GLU A 102 -7.67 3.31 -13.52
CA GLU A 102 -8.93 2.66 -13.12
C GLU A 102 -9.11 2.66 -11.59
N HIS A 103 -8.07 2.28 -10.86
CA HIS A 103 -8.14 2.20 -9.39
C HIS A 103 -8.11 3.57 -8.72
N VAL A 104 -7.43 4.56 -9.32
CA VAL A 104 -7.50 5.96 -8.87
C VAL A 104 -8.91 6.51 -9.06
N GLN A 105 -9.52 6.28 -10.23
CA GLN A 105 -10.87 6.74 -10.53
C GLN A 105 -11.88 6.09 -9.58
N TRP A 106 -11.82 4.77 -9.40
CA TRP A 106 -12.64 4.05 -8.43
C TRP A 106 -12.49 4.64 -7.02
N ALA A 107 -11.26 4.92 -6.58
CA ALA A 107 -11.01 5.45 -5.24
C ALA A 107 -11.61 6.85 -5.02
N LEU A 108 -11.62 7.69 -6.06
CA LEU A 108 -12.23 9.04 -6.03
C LEU A 108 -13.76 8.98 -6.09
N GLU A 109 -14.34 8.04 -6.84
CA GLU A 109 -15.79 7.85 -6.93
C GLU A 109 -16.37 7.24 -5.65
N ASN A 110 -15.64 6.31 -5.03
CA ASN A 110 -16.04 5.59 -3.83
C ASN A 110 -16.16 6.49 -2.59
N GLU A 111 -15.70 7.75 -2.65
CA GLU A 111 -15.92 8.73 -1.59
C GLU A 111 -17.40 9.02 -1.34
N ASN A 112 -18.25 8.87 -2.36
CA ASN A 112 -19.68 9.24 -2.30
C ASN A 112 -20.61 8.04 -2.07
N ILE A 113 -20.07 6.88 -1.70
CA ILE A 113 -20.86 5.67 -1.46
C ILE A 113 -21.11 5.56 0.05
N GLU A 114 -22.34 5.82 0.47
CA GLU A 114 -22.86 5.62 1.84
C GLU A 114 -22.86 4.14 2.27
#